data_AF-A0A0F9EYY8-F1
#
_entry.id   AF-A0A0F9EYY8-F1
#
_cell.length_a   1.000
_cell.length_b   1.000
_cell.length_c   1.000
_cell.angle_alpha   90.00
_cell.angle_beta   90.00
_cell.angle_gamma   90.00
#
_symmetry.space_group_name_H-M   'P 1'
#
loop_
_entity.id
_entity.type
_entity.pdbx_description
1 polymer ?
#
loop_
_entity_poly.entity_id
_entity_poly.type
_entity_poly.pdbx_seq_one_letter_code
_entity_poly.pdbx_strand_id
1 'polypeptide(L)'
;MGWTIYNSKGEPLVTQEQHDHTIADASGPLTNDEHDGFSEYDEIAAPANPAANKLRLYPVDVGGVTGWALLDSAGAETTIVARTRRLPMTVFSINHDTGGSNNPIMRDADTNDGFRAGVPVPDDWVVGTDITVHCLLFQNATAGSPIASLASYIQVATDQEALGFNFENAAVANLGLTQNVMEEVSRTITGASVSAGDFIYWALQRNGTSGDDTVNGQVSIVGAIWMEYTAFF
;
A
#
# COMPACT_ATOMS: atom_id res chain seq x y z
N MET A 1 6.64 11.03 33.98
CA MET A 1 6.01 9.77 34.43
C MET A 1 6.96 8.66 34.02
N GLY A 2 7.57 7.96 34.97
CA GLY A 2 8.51 6.86 34.67
C GLY A 2 7.76 5.55 34.45
N TRP A 3 8.31 4.67 33.62
CA TRP A 3 7.85 3.29 33.49
C TRP A 3 8.64 2.40 34.47
N THR A 4 8.01 1.34 34.98
CA THR A 4 8.62 0.38 35.90
C THR A 4 8.52 -1.00 35.26
N ILE A 5 9.66 -1.64 35.01
CA ILE A 5 9.70 -3.02 34.53
C ILE A 5 9.62 -3.95 35.73
N TYR A 6 8.78 -4.98 35.64
CA TYR A 6 8.59 -5.99 36.68
C TYR A 6 9.15 -7.34 36.21
N ASN A 7 9.72 -8.13 37.11
CA ASN A 7 10.06 -9.52 36.83
C ASN A 7 8.80 -10.40 36.75
N SER A 8 8.98 -11.66 36.40
CA SER A 8 7.92 -12.68 36.34
C SER A 8 7.19 -12.94 37.66
N LYS A 9 7.67 -12.38 38.78
CA LYS A 9 7.02 -12.43 40.11
C LYS A 9 6.31 -11.13 40.48
N GLY A 10 6.28 -10.13 39.61
CA GLY A 10 5.70 -8.82 39.87
C GLY A 10 6.58 -7.92 40.74
N GLU A 11 7.87 -8.22 40.88
CA GLU A 11 8.83 -7.38 41.61
C GLU A 11 9.49 -6.40 40.63
N PRO A 12 9.61 -5.10 40.97
CA PRO A 12 10.24 -4.12 40.09
C PRO A 12 11.73 -4.45 39.90
N LEU A 13 12.17 -4.62 38.64
CA LEU A 13 13.54 -4.96 38.27
C LEU A 13 14.47 -3.74 38.25
N VAL A 14 13.94 -2.56 37.89
CA VAL A 14 14.72 -1.32 37.83
C VAL A 14 13.87 -0.15 38.33
N THR A 15 14.37 0.59 39.31
CA THR A 15 13.90 1.93 39.64
C THR A 15 14.66 2.92 38.76
N GLN A 16 13.94 3.84 38.12
CA GLN A 16 14.31 4.88 37.16
C GLN A 16 15.72 5.54 37.20
N GLU A 17 16.55 5.36 38.23
CA GLU A 17 17.81 6.08 38.44
C GLU A 17 18.93 5.80 37.42
N GLN A 18 18.84 4.77 36.58
CA GLN A 18 19.89 4.46 35.59
C GLN A 18 19.50 4.71 34.13
N HIS A 19 18.28 5.17 33.83
CA HIS A 19 17.79 5.36 32.46
C HIS A 19 17.19 6.78 32.29
N ASP A 20 18.03 7.79 32.53
CA ASP A 20 17.62 9.20 32.52
C ASP A 20 18.21 9.99 31.33
N HIS A 21 17.34 10.40 30.40
CA HIS A 21 17.64 11.33 29.31
C HIS A 21 17.11 12.75 29.62
N THR A 22 17.20 13.23 30.87
CA THR A 22 16.65 14.54 31.29
C THR A 22 17.33 15.77 30.68
N ILE A 23 18.39 15.63 29.87
CA ILE A 23 19.00 16.76 29.17
C ILE A 23 18.30 17.05 27.83
N ALA A 24 18.22 18.33 27.48
CA ALA A 24 17.35 18.85 26.42
C ALA A 24 17.65 18.35 24.99
N ASP A 25 18.79 17.68 24.78
CA ASP A 25 19.20 17.08 23.52
C ASP A 25 19.10 15.54 23.51
N ALA A 26 18.54 14.95 24.57
CA ALA A 26 18.46 13.52 24.82
C ALA A 26 19.82 12.79 24.92
N SER A 27 20.95 13.52 25.01
CA SER A 27 22.30 12.95 25.04
C SER A 27 22.75 12.51 26.45
N GLY A 28 21.95 11.66 27.11
CA GLY A 28 22.46 10.90 28.26
C GLY A 28 23.64 10.02 27.84
N PRO A 29 24.62 9.72 28.71
CA PRO A 29 25.59 8.67 28.42
C PRO A 29 24.79 7.40 28.18
N LEU A 30 24.85 6.85 26.96
CA LEU A 30 24.43 5.48 26.70
C LEU A 30 25.25 4.63 27.66
N THR A 31 24.60 4.07 28.67
CA THR A 31 25.29 3.34 29.73
C THR A 31 25.90 2.04 29.20
N ASN A 32 25.68 1.73 27.92
CA ASN A 32 25.94 0.45 27.31
C ASN A 32 25.29 -0.64 28.16
N ASP A 33 24.11 -0.32 28.71
CA ASP A 33 23.34 -1.31 29.44
C ASP A 33 22.65 -2.21 28.42
N GLU A 34 22.16 -3.35 28.88
CA GLU A 34 21.62 -4.39 28.01
C GLU A 34 20.41 -3.93 27.19
N HIS A 35 19.82 -2.77 27.53
CA HIS A 35 18.65 -2.18 26.90
C HIS A 35 18.97 -1.17 25.79
N ASP A 36 20.25 -0.82 25.58
CA ASP A 36 20.67 0.11 24.52
C ASP A 36 20.54 -0.49 23.09
N GLY A 37 20.19 -1.77 22.96
CA GLY A 37 20.04 -2.44 21.66
C GLY A 37 18.88 -3.43 21.54
N PHE A 38 18.41 -4.03 22.64
CA PHE A 38 17.32 -5.01 22.59
C PHE A 38 16.61 -5.16 23.95
N SER A 39 15.40 -5.71 23.92
CA SER A 39 14.74 -6.26 25.10
C SER A 39 14.77 -7.79 25.02
N GLU A 40 15.14 -8.47 26.11
CA GLU A 40 15.16 -9.94 26.18
C GLU A 40 14.09 -10.43 27.17
N TYR A 41 13.37 -11.48 26.76
CA TYR A 41 12.26 -12.07 27.50
C TYR A 41 12.52 -13.57 27.65
N ASP A 42 12.46 -14.06 28.89
CA ASP A 42 12.43 -15.49 29.15
C ASP A 42 11.02 -16.03 28.87
N GLU A 43 10.93 -17.19 28.21
CA GLU A 43 9.68 -17.96 28.17
C GLU A 43 9.27 -18.32 29.61
N ILE A 44 8.03 -18.04 30.02
CA ILE A 44 7.59 -18.22 31.41
C ILE A 44 6.59 -19.38 31.61
N ALA A 45 6.11 -20.03 30.54
CA ALA A 45 5.16 -21.13 30.66
C ALA A 45 5.10 -22.05 29.43
N ALA A 46 4.51 -23.24 29.64
CA ALA A 46 4.29 -24.34 28.71
C ALA A 46 3.91 -23.93 27.27
N PRO A 47 4.29 -24.72 26.24
CA PRO A 47 4.31 -26.18 26.26
C PRO A 47 5.58 -26.84 26.81
N ALA A 48 6.71 -26.13 26.90
CA ALA A 48 7.94 -26.69 27.45
C ALA A 48 8.06 -26.41 28.97
N ASN A 49 8.34 -27.47 29.76
CA ASN A 49 8.74 -27.33 31.16
C ASN A 49 10.03 -28.14 31.40
N PRO A 50 11.15 -27.50 31.80
CA PRO A 50 11.30 -26.06 32.06
C PRO A 50 11.19 -25.22 30.78
N ALA A 51 10.76 -23.98 30.93
CA ALA A 51 10.84 -23.00 29.86
C ALA A 51 12.31 -22.84 29.46
N ALA A 52 12.59 -23.03 28.18
CA ALA A 52 13.96 -23.18 27.68
C ALA A 52 14.33 -22.08 26.68
N ASN A 53 13.36 -21.29 26.23
CA ASN A 53 13.58 -20.32 25.17
C ASN A 53 13.69 -18.90 25.70
N LYS A 54 14.46 -18.12 24.96
CA LYS A 54 14.61 -16.68 25.11
C LYS A 54 14.12 -16.02 23.84
N LEU A 55 13.46 -14.88 23.98
CA LEU A 55 13.07 -14.03 22.87
C LEU A 55 13.77 -12.68 23.02
N ARG A 56 14.50 -12.27 22.00
CA ARG A 56 15.10 -10.94 21.91
C ARG A 56 14.34 -10.10 20.90
N LEU A 57 13.99 -8.86 21.27
CA LEU A 57 13.30 -7.88 20.44
C LEU A 57 14.19 -6.65 20.24
N TYR A 58 14.44 -6.25 19.00
CA TYR A 58 15.24 -5.06 18.69
C TYR A 58 14.75 -4.33 17.43
N PRO A 59 15.00 -3.01 17.32
CA PRO A 59 14.73 -2.28 16.08
C PRO A 59 15.71 -2.73 14.98
N VAL A 60 15.22 -2.78 13.75
CA VAL A 60 16.04 -3.06 12.55
C VAL A 60 15.66 -2.09 11.44
N ASP A 61 16.63 -1.68 10.62
CA ASP A 61 16.38 -0.94 9.39
C ASP A 61 16.31 -1.91 8.20
N VAL A 62 15.15 -1.96 7.55
CA VAL A 62 14.95 -2.75 6.33
C VAL A 62 14.62 -1.80 5.19
N GLY A 63 15.65 -1.44 4.41
CA GLY A 63 15.47 -0.59 3.22
C GLY A 63 14.96 0.82 3.53
N GLY A 64 15.33 1.39 4.68
CA GLY A 64 14.93 2.72 5.12
C GLY A 64 13.65 2.75 5.97
N VAL A 65 13.08 1.59 6.30
CA VAL A 65 11.92 1.47 7.20
C VAL A 65 12.35 0.80 8.49
N THR A 66 12.10 1.48 9.62
CA THR A 66 12.30 0.89 10.95
C THR A 66 11.26 -0.18 11.20
N GLY A 67 11.71 -1.43 11.33
CA GLY A 67 10.93 -2.58 11.76
C GLY A 67 11.40 -3.11 13.11
N TRP A 68 10.82 -4.24 13.51
CA TRP A 68 11.23 -5.02 14.68
C TRP A 68 11.82 -6.34 14.23
N ALA A 69 12.86 -6.82 14.90
CA ALA A 69 13.38 -8.16 14.75
C ALA A 69 13.17 -8.95 16.04
N LEU A 70 12.72 -10.19 15.88
CA LEU A 70 12.55 -11.20 16.91
C LEU A 70 13.64 -12.25 16.74
N LEU A 71 14.55 -12.40 17.69
CA LEU A 71 15.58 -13.44 17.68
C LEU A 71 15.28 -14.46 18.76
N ASP A 72 15.10 -15.72 18.39
CA ASP A 72 14.87 -16.81 19.33
C ASP A 72 16.18 -17.43 19.88
N SER A 73 16.06 -18.30 20.87
CA SER A 73 17.19 -19.03 21.49
C SER A 73 17.91 -19.99 20.54
N ALA A 74 17.30 -20.36 19.41
CA ALA A 74 17.92 -21.16 18.36
C ALA A 74 18.69 -20.28 17.35
N GLY A 75 18.62 -18.95 17.50
CA GLY A 75 19.23 -17.99 16.59
C GLY A 75 18.40 -17.69 15.34
N ALA A 76 17.14 -18.14 15.29
CA ALA A 76 16.25 -17.80 14.20
C ALA A 76 15.72 -16.37 14.38
N GLU A 77 15.93 -15.55 13.36
CA GLU A 77 15.51 -14.15 13.33
C GLU A 77 14.26 -14.00 12.46
N THR A 78 13.21 -13.39 13.01
CA THR A 78 11.99 -13.01 12.30
C THR A 78 11.85 -11.49 12.30
N THR A 79 11.86 -10.89 11.12
CA THR A 79 11.67 -9.45 10.96
C THR A 79 10.20 -9.11 10.71
N ILE A 80 9.66 -8.25 11.55
CA ILE A 80 8.34 -7.63 11.42
C ILE A 80 8.55 -6.21 10.91
N VAL A 81 8.24 -5.98 9.64
CA VAL A 81 8.35 -4.66 9.02
C VAL A 81 7.15 -4.38 8.14
N ALA A 82 6.63 -3.16 8.22
CA ALA A 82 5.66 -2.67 7.26
C ALA A 82 6.38 -2.41 5.93
N ARG A 83 5.86 -2.94 4.83
CA ARG A 83 6.44 -2.75 3.49
C ARG A 83 5.38 -2.45 2.45
N THR A 84 5.78 -1.79 1.37
CA THR A 84 4.93 -1.65 0.19
C THR A 84 4.83 -2.99 -0.54
N ARG A 85 3.60 -3.48 -0.74
CA ARG A 85 3.30 -4.66 -1.56
C ARG A 85 2.54 -4.25 -2.81
N ARG A 86 2.73 -5.03 -3.88
CA ARG A 86 1.98 -4.93 -5.14
C ARG A 86 1.07 -6.14 -5.29
N LEU A 87 -0.19 -5.91 -5.62
CA LEU A 87 -1.17 -6.95 -5.90
C LEU A 87 -1.83 -6.67 -7.25
N PRO A 88 -1.83 -7.63 -8.19
CA PRO A 88 -2.50 -7.44 -9.47
C PRO A 88 -4.01 -7.33 -9.29
N MET A 89 -4.63 -6.44 -10.06
CA MET A 89 -6.08 -6.27 -10.12
C MET A 89 -6.66 -7.08 -11.28
N THR A 90 -7.84 -7.66 -11.07
CA THR A 90 -8.57 -8.39 -12.11
C THR A 90 -9.37 -7.43 -12.96
N VAL A 91 -9.24 -7.51 -14.29
CA VAL A 91 -10.07 -6.73 -15.23
C VAL A 91 -11.43 -7.40 -15.41
N PHE A 92 -12.52 -6.71 -15.06
CA PHE A 92 -13.89 -7.24 -15.21
C PHE A 92 -14.50 -6.92 -16.55
N SER A 93 -14.33 -5.68 -17.02
CA SER A 93 -14.83 -5.26 -18.31
C SER A 93 -13.86 -4.32 -18.97
N ILE A 94 -13.81 -4.47 -20.28
CA ILE A 94 -13.24 -3.52 -21.20
C ILE A 94 -14.45 -3.02 -21.96
N ASN A 95 -14.87 -1.79 -21.68
CA ASN A 95 -15.96 -1.19 -22.42
C ASN A 95 -15.35 -0.59 -23.69
N HIS A 96 -15.74 -1.15 -24.82
CA HIS A 96 -15.50 -0.58 -26.14
C HIS A 96 -16.87 -0.34 -26.77
N ASP A 97 -17.22 0.93 -27.04
CA ASP A 97 -18.47 1.22 -27.73
C ASP A 97 -18.31 0.88 -29.23
N THR A 98 -18.95 -0.20 -29.63
CA THR A 98 -19.17 -0.66 -31.02
C THR A 98 -17.96 -0.86 -31.94
N GLY A 99 -17.53 -2.13 -32.07
CA GLY A 99 -16.78 -2.59 -33.24
C GLY A 99 -15.70 -3.62 -32.94
N GLY A 100 -16.11 -4.80 -32.45
CA GLY A 100 -15.42 -6.08 -32.60
C GLY A 100 -13.90 -6.07 -32.46
N SER A 101 -13.36 -5.84 -31.25
CA SER A 101 -11.99 -6.23 -30.91
C SER A 101 -11.86 -6.53 -29.43
N ASN A 102 -11.32 -7.69 -29.07
CA ASN A 102 -11.09 -8.16 -27.70
C ASN A 102 -9.87 -7.47 -27.02
N ASN A 103 -9.61 -6.19 -27.29
CA ASN A 103 -8.41 -5.49 -26.85
C ASN A 103 -8.79 -4.22 -26.05
N PRO A 104 -8.12 -3.89 -24.91
CA PRO A 104 -8.32 -2.64 -24.17
C PRO A 104 -7.93 -1.40 -24.99
N ILE A 105 -8.86 -0.93 -25.81
CA ILE A 105 -8.68 0.17 -26.75
C ILE A 105 -9.57 1.34 -26.30
N MET A 106 -8.96 2.46 -25.90
CA MET A 106 -9.66 3.73 -25.69
C MET A 106 -9.59 4.57 -26.97
N ARG A 107 -10.66 4.60 -27.78
CA ARG A 107 -10.71 5.37 -29.03
C ARG A 107 -10.98 6.84 -28.78
N ASP A 108 -10.67 7.63 -29.80
CA ASP A 108 -10.67 9.10 -29.78
C ASP A 108 -12.07 9.74 -29.84
N ALA A 109 -13.13 8.96 -30.09
CA ALA A 109 -14.42 9.52 -30.48
C ALA A 109 -15.61 9.07 -29.63
N ASP A 110 -15.45 8.05 -28.80
CA ASP A 110 -16.58 7.42 -28.10
C ASP A 110 -16.55 7.77 -26.62
N THR A 111 -17.69 8.25 -26.11
CA THR A 111 -17.82 8.80 -24.77
C THR A 111 -17.62 7.77 -23.65
N ASN A 112 -17.48 6.47 -23.95
CA ASN A 112 -17.52 5.38 -22.95
C ASN A 112 -16.34 4.41 -22.98
N ASP A 113 -15.28 4.68 -23.74
CA ASP A 113 -14.18 3.73 -23.83
C ASP A 113 -13.29 3.76 -22.58
N GLY A 114 -13.12 2.59 -21.95
CA GLY A 114 -12.38 2.48 -20.71
C GLY A 114 -12.22 1.06 -20.21
N PHE A 115 -11.57 0.93 -19.06
CA PHE A 115 -11.48 -0.33 -18.35
C PHE A 115 -12.11 -0.25 -16.97
N ARG A 116 -12.39 -1.43 -16.44
CA ARG A 116 -12.79 -1.60 -15.05
C ARG A 116 -12.04 -2.78 -14.45
N ALA A 117 -11.35 -2.53 -13.34
CA ALA A 117 -10.58 -3.54 -12.64
C ALA A 117 -10.85 -3.49 -11.14
N GLY A 118 -10.56 -4.57 -10.43
CA GLY A 118 -10.75 -4.60 -8.99
C GLY A 118 -10.04 -5.74 -8.30
N VAL A 119 -9.99 -5.62 -6.98
CA VAL A 119 -9.22 -6.47 -6.10
C VAL A 119 -9.75 -6.32 -4.66
N PRO A 120 -9.78 -7.39 -3.85
CA PRO A 120 -10.06 -7.23 -2.43
C PRO A 120 -8.89 -6.55 -1.71
N VAL A 121 -9.20 -5.75 -0.69
CA VAL A 121 -8.22 -5.22 0.27
C VAL A 121 -7.68 -6.40 1.08
N PRO A 122 -6.37 -6.66 1.04
CA PRO A 122 -5.78 -7.81 1.73
C PRO A 122 -5.85 -7.70 3.25
N ASP A 123 -5.95 -8.84 3.94
CA ASP A 123 -5.95 -8.90 5.41
C ASP A 123 -4.64 -8.42 6.04
N ASP A 124 -3.54 -8.42 5.29
CA ASP A 124 -2.24 -7.95 5.73
C ASP A 124 -2.01 -6.44 5.49
N TRP A 125 -2.98 -5.72 4.92
CA TRP A 125 -2.94 -4.27 4.77
C TRP A 125 -2.91 -3.57 6.14
N VAL A 126 -2.08 -2.54 6.25
CA VAL A 126 -1.99 -1.71 7.45
C VAL A 126 -3.14 -0.72 7.47
N VAL A 127 -4.13 -0.99 8.33
CA VAL A 127 -5.32 -0.15 8.48
C VAL A 127 -4.96 1.32 8.63
N GLY A 128 -5.59 2.17 7.82
CA GLY A 128 -5.41 3.62 7.83
C GLY A 128 -4.29 4.15 6.94
N THR A 129 -3.46 3.30 6.33
CA THR A 129 -2.49 3.75 5.31
C THR A 129 -3.13 3.85 3.94
N ASP A 130 -2.58 4.71 3.08
CA ASP A 130 -3.07 4.86 1.72
C ASP A 130 -2.92 3.58 0.89
N ILE A 131 -3.85 3.41 -0.05
CA ILE A 131 -3.82 2.40 -1.11
C ILE A 131 -3.75 3.15 -2.44
N THR A 132 -2.84 2.79 -3.33
CA THR A 132 -2.74 3.40 -4.66
C THR A 132 -2.98 2.36 -5.74
N VAL A 133 -3.82 2.66 -6.72
CA VAL A 133 -4.04 1.82 -7.91
C VAL A 133 -3.32 2.41 -9.10
N HIS A 134 -2.77 1.56 -9.96
CA HIS A 134 -1.86 1.94 -11.04
C HIS A 134 -2.17 1.17 -12.33
N CYS A 135 -2.03 1.85 -13.47
CA CYS A 135 -1.92 1.20 -14.76
C CYS A 135 -0.98 1.98 -15.68
N LEU A 136 -0.46 1.32 -16.71
CA LEU A 136 0.35 1.97 -17.74
C LEU A 136 -0.49 2.24 -18.97
N LEU A 137 -0.38 3.46 -19.49
CA LEU A 137 -1.02 3.90 -20.73
C LEU A 137 0.02 4.09 -21.82
N PHE A 138 -0.42 3.89 -23.07
CA PHE A 138 0.43 3.97 -24.24
C PHE A 138 -0.36 4.54 -25.42
N GLN A 139 0.25 5.45 -26.16
CA GLN A 139 -0.29 5.91 -27.45
C GLN A 139 0.83 5.96 -28.50
N ASN A 140 0.48 5.69 -29.75
CA ASN A 140 1.41 5.71 -30.88
C ASN A 140 0.96 6.62 -32.02
N ALA A 141 -0.16 7.31 -31.88
CA ALA A 141 -0.79 8.04 -32.97
C ALA A 141 -0.29 9.48 -33.10
N THR A 142 -0.11 10.19 -31.98
CA THR A 142 0.16 11.63 -31.98
C THR A 142 1.56 11.91 -31.47
N ALA A 143 2.40 12.56 -32.29
CA ALA A 143 3.77 12.92 -31.92
C ALA A 143 3.80 13.97 -30.80
N GLY A 144 4.92 14.02 -30.06
CA GLY A 144 5.06 14.90 -28.90
C GLY A 144 4.49 14.29 -27.62
N SER A 145 3.95 15.12 -26.73
CA SER A 145 3.30 14.73 -25.46
C SER A 145 1.86 15.26 -25.43
N PRO A 146 0.96 14.75 -26.30
CA PRO A 146 -0.46 15.07 -26.24
C PRO A 146 -1.07 14.66 -24.90
N ILE A 147 -2.12 15.37 -24.50
CA ILE A 147 -2.87 15.11 -23.28
C ILE A 147 -4.00 14.13 -23.57
N ALA A 148 -4.03 13.00 -22.87
CA ALA A 148 -5.23 12.18 -22.75
C ALA A 148 -6.08 12.72 -21.60
N SER A 149 -7.33 13.06 -21.86
CA SER A 149 -8.25 13.49 -20.80
C SER A 149 -8.97 12.26 -20.26
N LEU A 150 -8.73 11.93 -19.00
CA LEU A 150 -9.26 10.71 -18.39
C LEU A 150 -10.20 11.06 -17.24
N ALA A 151 -11.31 10.34 -17.14
CA ALA A 151 -12.16 10.30 -15.96
C ALA A 151 -11.82 9.04 -15.16
N SER A 152 -11.38 9.23 -13.92
CA SER A 152 -11.00 8.17 -13.00
C SER A 152 -12.03 8.06 -11.88
N TYR A 153 -12.56 6.85 -11.69
CA TYR A 153 -13.60 6.54 -10.70
C TYR A 153 -13.11 5.45 -9.78
N ILE A 154 -13.18 5.69 -8.48
CA ILE A 154 -12.96 4.67 -7.46
C ILE A 154 -14.30 4.33 -6.83
N GLN A 155 -14.48 3.04 -6.55
CA GLN A 155 -15.52 2.53 -5.70
C GLN A 155 -14.91 1.53 -4.72
N VAL A 156 -15.43 1.54 -3.50
CA VAL A 156 -15.15 0.54 -2.47
C VAL A 156 -16.50 -0.06 -2.10
N ALA A 157 -16.57 -1.39 -2.04
CA ALA A 157 -17.78 -2.11 -1.67
C ALA A 157 -17.44 -3.16 -0.61
N THR A 158 -18.21 -3.21 0.47
CA THR A 158 -18.16 -4.32 1.42
C THR A 158 -18.87 -5.55 0.83
N ASP A 159 -18.63 -6.73 1.38
CA ASP A 159 -19.28 -7.95 0.91
C ASP A 159 -20.81 -7.80 0.88
N GLN A 160 -21.44 -8.24 -0.21
CA GLN A 160 -22.89 -8.17 -0.47
C GLN A 160 -23.48 -6.77 -0.72
N GLU A 161 -22.67 -5.72 -0.87
CA GLU A 161 -23.17 -4.43 -1.33
C GLU A 161 -23.43 -4.43 -2.85
N ALA A 162 -24.53 -3.79 -3.25
CA ALA A 162 -24.79 -3.55 -4.67
C ALA A 162 -23.68 -2.64 -5.22
N LEU A 163 -23.03 -3.06 -6.31
CA LEU A 163 -22.04 -2.23 -6.96
C LEU A 163 -22.72 -0.97 -7.53
N GLY A 164 -22.37 0.19 -6.98
CA GLY A 164 -22.71 1.48 -7.54
C GLY A 164 -21.51 2.42 -7.43
N PHE A 165 -21.35 3.33 -8.38
CA PHE A 165 -20.26 4.30 -8.40
C PHE A 165 -20.46 5.38 -7.32
N ASN A 166 -20.43 5.01 -6.03
CA ASN A 166 -20.87 5.85 -4.91
C ASN A 166 -19.75 6.40 -4.03
N PHE A 167 -18.48 6.12 -4.32
CA PHE A 167 -17.41 6.47 -3.38
C PHE A 167 -16.79 7.84 -3.67
N GLU A 168 -16.44 8.14 -4.92
CA GLU A 168 -15.98 9.46 -5.33
C GLU A 168 -16.60 9.90 -6.65
N ASN A 169 -16.78 11.21 -6.81
CA ASN A 169 -17.04 11.79 -8.13
C ASN A 169 -15.86 11.49 -9.08
N ALA A 170 -16.15 11.46 -10.38
CA ALA A 170 -15.12 11.36 -11.40
C ALA A 170 -14.04 12.43 -11.15
N ALA A 171 -12.81 11.99 -10.98
CA ALA A 171 -11.68 12.90 -10.98
C ALA A 171 -11.06 12.94 -12.36
N VAL A 172 -10.77 14.16 -12.81
CA VAL A 172 -10.08 14.38 -14.07
C VAL A 172 -8.59 14.06 -13.88
N ALA A 173 -8.09 13.12 -14.67
CA ALA A 173 -6.69 12.74 -14.76
C ALA A 173 -6.19 13.08 -16.17
N ASN A 174 -5.86 14.36 -16.39
CA ASN A 174 -5.21 14.77 -17.63
C ASN A 174 -3.75 14.33 -17.57
N LEU A 175 -3.33 13.47 -18.51
CA LEU A 175 -1.97 12.91 -18.55
C LEU A 175 -1.32 13.17 -19.90
N GLY A 176 -0.10 13.69 -19.90
CA GLY A 176 0.73 13.79 -21.10
C GLY A 176 1.24 12.41 -21.51
N LEU A 177 0.86 11.92 -22.68
CA LEU A 177 1.24 10.62 -23.20
C LEU A 177 2.24 10.78 -24.35
N THR A 178 3.53 10.60 -24.05
CA THR A 178 4.57 10.69 -25.08
C THR A 178 4.44 9.55 -26.10
N GLN A 179 4.55 9.86 -27.38
CA GLN A 179 4.41 8.86 -28.44
C GLN A 179 5.39 7.69 -28.25
N ASN A 180 4.87 6.46 -28.29
CA ASN A 180 5.63 5.22 -28.10
C ASN A 180 6.29 5.06 -26.71
N VAL A 181 5.81 5.78 -25.70
CA VAL A 181 6.26 5.65 -24.31
C VAL A 181 5.11 5.12 -23.45
N MET A 182 5.45 4.27 -22.48
CA MET A 182 4.49 3.82 -21.46
C MET A 182 4.53 4.81 -20.31
N GLU A 183 3.40 5.41 -20.00
CA GLU A 183 3.27 6.40 -18.92
C GLU A 183 2.34 5.85 -17.85
N GLU A 184 2.68 6.06 -16.59
CA GLU A 184 1.88 5.59 -15.47
C GLU A 184 0.77 6.59 -15.13
N VAL A 185 -0.44 6.07 -14.95
CA VAL A 185 -1.53 6.78 -14.28
C VAL A 185 -1.84 6.06 -12.98
N SER A 186 -1.96 6.82 -11.90
CA SER A 186 -2.24 6.29 -10.58
C SER A 186 -3.37 7.06 -9.90
N ARG A 187 -3.99 6.40 -8.92
CA ARG A 187 -4.98 7.03 -8.06
C ARG A 187 -4.86 6.51 -6.64
N THR A 188 -4.79 7.42 -5.69
CA THR A 188 -4.66 7.12 -4.27
C THR A 188 -6.03 7.18 -3.59
N ILE A 189 -6.30 6.16 -2.78
CA ILE A 189 -7.45 6.00 -1.91
C ILE A 189 -6.93 6.20 -0.49
N THR A 190 -7.43 7.22 0.22
CA THR A 190 -6.99 7.47 1.59
C THR A 190 -7.54 6.41 2.53
N GLY A 191 -6.65 5.83 3.36
CA GLY A 191 -6.92 4.62 4.13
C GLY A 191 -8.05 4.70 5.18
N ALA A 192 -8.57 5.88 5.49
CA ALA A 192 -9.67 6.06 6.45
C ALA A 192 -11.02 5.50 5.97
N SER A 193 -11.14 5.18 4.69
CA SER A 193 -12.42 4.88 4.05
C SER A 193 -12.55 3.43 3.56
N VAL A 194 -11.61 2.55 3.94
CA VAL A 194 -11.56 1.14 3.51
C VAL A 194 -11.23 0.22 4.68
N SER A 195 -11.67 -1.03 4.60
CA SER A 195 -11.41 -2.12 5.55
C SER A 195 -10.83 -3.33 4.83
N ALA A 196 -10.08 -4.17 5.55
CA ALA A 196 -9.68 -5.48 5.03
C ALA A 196 -10.91 -6.29 4.60
N GLY A 197 -10.83 -6.95 3.46
CA GLY A 197 -11.95 -7.67 2.83
C GLY A 197 -12.85 -6.81 1.95
N ASP A 198 -12.79 -5.47 2.02
CA ASP A 198 -13.49 -4.61 1.09
C ASP A 198 -13.01 -4.85 -0.34
N PHE A 199 -13.88 -4.62 -1.31
CA PHE A 199 -13.56 -4.76 -2.71
C PHE A 199 -13.32 -3.39 -3.34
N ILE A 200 -12.08 -3.14 -3.77
CA ILE A 200 -11.72 -1.92 -4.50
C ILE A 200 -12.02 -2.14 -5.98
N TYR A 201 -12.71 -1.18 -6.56
CA TYR A 201 -13.05 -1.09 -7.96
C TYR A 201 -12.50 0.20 -8.54
N TRP A 202 -11.73 0.10 -9.62
CA TRP A 202 -11.21 1.23 -10.35
C TRP A 202 -11.69 1.18 -11.79
N ALA A 203 -12.34 2.27 -12.22
CA ALA A 203 -12.63 2.51 -13.62
C ALA A 203 -11.86 3.73 -14.11
N LEU A 204 -11.22 3.58 -15.26
CA LEU A 204 -10.60 4.68 -15.99
C LEU A 204 -11.21 4.74 -17.38
N GLN A 205 -11.65 5.91 -17.75
CA GLN A 205 -12.38 6.16 -18.98
C GLN A 205 -11.74 7.35 -19.68
N ARG A 206 -11.51 7.25 -20.99
CA ARG A 206 -11.05 8.39 -21.77
C ARG A 206 -12.23 9.26 -22.18
N ASN A 207 -12.05 10.57 -22.10
CA ASN A 207 -13.02 11.55 -22.57
C ASN A 207 -12.50 12.21 -23.86
N GLY A 208 -12.56 11.49 -24.97
CA GLY A 208 -12.12 11.99 -26.29
C GLY A 208 -12.92 13.21 -26.79
N THR A 209 -14.10 13.47 -26.23
CA THR A 209 -14.89 14.67 -26.53
C THR A 209 -14.46 15.92 -25.76
N SER A 210 -13.58 15.77 -24.77
CA SER A 210 -13.02 16.89 -24.00
C SER A 210 -12.14 17.76 -24.90
N GLY A 211 -12.27 19.08 -24.81
CA GLY A 211 -11.35 20.00 -25.48
C GLY A 211 -9.91 19.93 -24.95
N ASP A 212 -9.71 19.32 -23.78
CA ASP A 212 -8.39 19.06 -23.21
C ASP A 212 -7.76 17.77 -23.76
N ASP A 213 -8.55 16.87 -24.36
CA ASP A 213 -8.02 15.67 -25.00
C ASP A 213 -7.43 16.05 -26.36
N THR A 214 -6.12 15.85 -26.49
CA THR A 214 -5.34 16.22 -27.67
C THR A 214 -4.65 15.01 -28.30
N VAL A 215 -4.94 13.79 -27.82
CA VAL A 215 -4.45 12.56 -28.43
C VAL A 215 -5.34 12.25 -29.64
N ASN A 216 -4.91 12.56 -30.86
CA ASN A 216 -5.68 12.25 -32.06
C ASN A 216 -5.46 10.79 -32.49
N GLY A 217 -6.04 9.85 -31.74
CA GLY A 217 -5.91 8.41 -32.01
C GLY A 217 -6.15 7.53 -30.79
N GLN A 218 -5.54 6.34 -30.78
CA GLN A 218 -5.78 5.33 -29.75
C GLN A 218 -4.89 5.55 -28.52
N VAL A 219 -5.51 5.43 -27.34
CA VAL A 219 -4.81 5.18 -26.08
C VAL A 219 -5.06 3.72 -25.68
N SER A 220 -4.01 3.01 -25.33
CA SER A 220 -4.06 1.60 -24.94
C SER A 220 -3.59 1.45 -23.50
N ILE A 221 -4.17 0.51 -22.78
CA ILE A 221 -3.63 0.06 -21.50
C ILE A 221 -2.62 -1.05 -21.81
N VAL A 222 -1.44 -0.95 -21.24
CA VAL A 222 -0.36 -1.92 -21.46
C VAL A 222 0.11 -2.50 -20.13
N GLY A 223 0.37 -3.80 -20.11
CA GLY A 223 0.82 -4.49 -18.89
C GLY A 223 -0.30 -4.76 -17.89
N ALA A 224 0.11 -5.01 -16.63
CA ALA A 224 -0.82 -5.29 -15.55
C ALA A 224 -1.42 -4.00 -14.98
N ILE A 225 -2.62 -4.11 -14.42
CA ILE A 225 -3.18 -3.12 -13.51
C ILE A 225 -2.91 -3.65 -12.11
N TRP A 226 -2.41 -2.83 -11.20
CA TRP A 226 -2.05 -3.28 -9.86
C TRP A 226 -2.41 -2.26 -8.78
N MET A 227 -2.50 -2.77 -7.56
CA MET A 227 -2.66 -2.01 -6.34
C MET A 227 -1.37 -2.06 -5.54
N GLU A 228 -0.94 -0.91 -5.04
CA GLU A 228 0.12 -0.75 -4.04
C GLU A 228 -0.50 -0.39 -2.69
N TYR A 229 -0.01 -1.05 -1.64
CA TYR A 229 -0.48 -0.81 -0.27
C TYR A 229 0.63 -1.12 0.74
N THR A 230 0.56 -0.50 1.92
CA THR A 230 1.43 -0.87 3.05
C THR A 230 0.90 -2.14 3.70
N ALA A 231 1.76 -3.12 3.93
CA ALA A 231 1.40 -4.38 4.54
C ALA A 231 2.36 -4.79 5.65
N PHE A 232 1.84 -5.46 6.69
CA PHE A 232 2.67 -6.17 7.66
C PHE A 232 3.05 -7.57 7.16
N PHE A 233 3.94 -8.22 7.90
CA PHE A 233 4.36 -9.60 7.71
C PHE A 233 3.98 -10.43 8.93
#